data_AF-A0A4R2CKA3-F1
#
_entry.id   AF-A0A4R2CKA3-F1
#
_cell.length_a   1.000
_cell.length_b   1.000
_cell.length_c   1.000
_cell.angle_alpha   90.00
_cell.angle_beta   90.00
_cell.angle_gamma   90.00
#
_symmetry.space_group_name_H-M   'P 1'
#
loop_
_entity.id
_entity.type
_entity.pdbx_description
1 polymer ?
#
loop_
_entity_poly.entity_id
_entity_poly.type
_entity_poly.pdbx_seq_one_letter_code
_entity_poly.pdbx_strand_id
1 'polypeptide(L)'
;MKLWLSVLAVTVISWLMKASAPLAIGKRKLPPTAIRMTALTAPVLLAGLIVTELGGEGWSELDWTQLVGVGAAGGLFLVKVPMLLAVAAGIAVTALIRLGLA
;
A
#
# COMPACT_ATOMS: atom_id res chain seq x y z
N MET A 1 22.01 26.45 -2.67
CA MET A 1 22.29 26.29 -1.22
C MET A 1 21.09 25.74 -0.43
N LYS A 2 19.87 26.27 -0.55
CA LYS A 2 18.69 25.75 0.17
C LYS A 2 18.38 24.26 -0.09
N LEU A 3 18.46 23.80 -1.34
CA LEU A 3 18.26 22.38 -1.71
C LEU A 3 19.21 21.43 -0.99
N TRP A 4 20.51 21.75 -0.98
CA TRP A 4 21.51 20.94 -0.29
C TRP A 4 21.25 20.86 1.22
N LEU A 5 20.78 21.95 1.82
CA LEU A 5 20.42 22.00 3.24
C LEU A 5 19.16 21.17 3.52
N SER A 6 18.15 21.20 2.65
CA SER A 6 16.96 20.34 2.73
C SER A 6 17.30 18.87 2.54
N VAL A 7 18.16 18.53 1.59
CA VAL A 7 18.63 17.15 1.37
C VAL A 7 19.36 16.64 2.61
N LEU A 8 20.29 17.45 3.15
CA LEU A 8 21.03 17.09 4.35
C LEU A 8 20.08 16.92 5.56
N ALA A 9 19.13 17.83 5.74
CA ALA A 9 18.12 17.72 6.80
C ALA A 9 17.27 16.44 6.66
N VAL A 10 16.75 16.14 5.46
CA VAL A 10 15.96 14.93 5.21
C VAL A 10 16.78 13.66 5.42
N THR A 11 18.04 13.64 5.00
CA THR A 11 18.91 12.49 5.25
C THR A 11 19.16 12.28 6.74
N VAL A 12 19.44 13.33 7.50
CA VAL A 12 19.64 13.25 8.96
C VAL A 12 18.37 12.78 9.66
N ILE A 13 17.21 13.34 9.32
CA ILE A 13 15.92 12.94 9.90
C ILE A 13 15.60 11.48 9.57
N SER A 14 15.79 11.07 8.32
CA SER A 14 15.57 9.68 7.89
C SER A 14 16.48 8.71 8.65
N TRP A 15 17.73 9.10 8.85
CA TRP A 15 18.71 8.31 9.58
C TRP A 15 18.33 8.18 11.05
N LEU A 16 17.96 9.30 11.68
CA LEU A 16 17.54 9.35 13.08
C LEU A 16 16.26 8.52 13.32
N MET A 17 15.32 8.58 12.37
CA MET A 17 14.07 7.82 12.42
C MET A 17 14.28 6.31 12.22
N LYS A 18 15.31 5.92 11.46
CA LYS A 18 15.70 4.50 11.29
C LYS A 18 16.51 3.99 12.48
N ALA A 19 17.32 4.85 13.10
CA ALA A 19 18.11 4.55 14.28
C ALA A 19 17.26 4.48 15.57
N SER A 20 16.14 5.21 15.63
CA SER A 20 15.25 5.21 16.80
C SER A 20 14.61 3.84 17.06
N ALA A 21 14.33 3.05 16.01
CA ALA A 21 13.73 1.73 16.16
C ALA A 21 14.63 0.75 16.95
N PRO A 22 15.91 0.53 16.58
CA PRO A 22 16.84 -0.26 17.40
C PRO A 22 17.11 0.34 18.78
N LEU A 23 17.21 1.67 18.90
CA LEU A 23 17.53 2.33 20.17
C LEU A 23 16.39 2.20 21.19
N ALA A 24 15.13 2.34 20.75
CA ALA A 24 13.96 2.25 21.62
C ALA A 24 13.62 0.80 22.01
N ILE A 25 13.86 -0.15 21.10
CA ILE A 25 13.58 -1.58 21.34
C ILE A 25 14.73 -2.25 22.14
N GLY A 26 15.98 -1.88 21.85
CA GLY A 26 17.16 -2.41 22.53
C GLY A 26 17.19 -3.94 22.55
N LYS A 27 17.30 -4.53 23.75
CA LYS A 27 17.21 -5.99 23.99
C LYS A 27 15.83 -6.47 24.44
N ARG A 28 14.83 -5.58 24.51
CA ARG A 28 13.48 -5.96 24.96
C ARG A 28 12.79 -6.78 23.89
N LYS A 29 12.30 -7.97 24.27
CA LYS A 29 11.36 -8.73 23.44
C LYS A 29 10.07 -7.94 23.38
N LEU A 30 9.70 -7.48 22.18
CA LEU A 30 8.43 -6.80 21.96
C LEU A 30 7.27 -7.77 22.23
N PRO A 31 6.17 -7.29 22.82
CA PRO A 31 4.99 -8.12 23.01
C PRO A 31 4.46 -8.58 21.65
N PRO A 32 3.95 -9.82 21.54
CA PRO A 32 3.48 -10.39 20.27
C PRO A 32 2.42 -9.53 19.58
N THR A 33 1.62 -8.78 20.34
CA THR A 33 0.64 -7.83 19.83
C THR A 33 1.27 -6.69 19.02
N ALA A 34 2.41 -6.13 19.47
CA ALA A 34 3.08 -5.04 18.78
C ALA A 34 3.68 -5.50 17.44
N ILE A 35 4.23 -6.71 17.39
CA ILE A 35 4.75 -7.33 16.15
C ILE A 35 3.60 -7.55 15.16
N ARG A 36 2.43 -7.96 15.64
CA ARG A 36 1.25 -8.13 14.79
C ARG A 36 0.77 -6.80 14.22
N MET A 37 0.79 -5.72 15.00
CA MET A 37 0.43 -4.38 14.53
C MET A 37 1.38 -3.87 13.44
N THR A 38 2.69 -4.05 13.59
CA THR A 38 3.67 -3.63 12.56
C THR A 38 3.58 -4.49 11.29
N ALA A 39 3.23 -5.77 11.41
CA ALA A 39 2.93 -6.61 10.26
C ALA A 39 1.68 -6.12 9.50
N LEU A 40 0.71 -5.54 10.21
CA LEU A 40 -0.51 -4.99 9.62
C LEU A 40 -0.34 -3.59 9.03
N THR A 41 0.66 -2.81 9.46
CA THR A 41 0.84 -1.45 8.91
C THR A 41 1.04 -1.41 7.40
N ALA A 42 1.82 -2.33 6.82
CA ALA A 42 2.02 -2.38 5.37
C ALA A 42 0.71 -2.63 4.60
N PRO A 43 -0.08 -3.70 4.88
CA PRO A 43 -1.35 -3.92 4.20
C PRO A 43 -2.41 -2.87 4.52
N VAL A 44 -2.43 -2.27 5.72
CA VAL A 44 -3.38 -1.21 6.08
C VAL A 44 -3.10 0.08 5.31
N LEU A 45 -1.83 0.48 5.19
CA LEU A 45 -1.46 1.66 4.40
C LEU A 45 -1.76 1.45 2.91
N LEU A 46 -1.49 0.25 2.38
CA LEU A 46 -1.86 -0.09 1.01
C LEU A 46 -3.38 -0.08 0.80
N ALA A 47 -4.16 -0.61 1.73
CA ALA A 47 -5.62 -0.55 1.66
C ALA A 47 -6.13 0.89 1.66
N GLY A 48 -5.58 1.75 2.53
CA GLY A 48 -5.88 3.18 2.53
C GLY A 48 -5.54 3.85 1.19
N LEU A 49 -4.37 3.54 0.63
CA LEU A 49 -3.94 4.05 -0.68
C LEU A 49 -4.92 3.63 -1.77
N ILE A 50 -5.28 2.35 -1.83
CA ILE A 50 -6.24 1.82 -2.80
C ILE A 50 -7.58 2.56 -2.70
N VAL A 51 -8.09 2.79 -1.49
CA VAL A 51 -9.35 3.52 -1.28
C VAL A 51 -9.23 4.98 -1.73
N THR A 52 -8.09 5.61 -1.47
CA THR A 52 -7.86 7.02 -1.83
C THR A 52 -7.75 7.18 -3.35
N GLU A 53 -7.01 6.28 -4.01
CA GLU A 53 -6.87 6.23 -5.47
C GLU A 53 -8.20 5.89 -6.16
N LEU A 54 -9.01 4.99 -5.59
CA LEU A 54 -10.35 4.67 -6.11
C LEU A 54 -11.34 5.83 -6.00
N GLY A 55 -11.17 6.72 -5.01
CA GLY A 55 -12.02 7.88 -4.84
C GLY A 55 -11.73 9.01 -5.84
N GLY A 56 -10.53 9.06 -6.40
CA GLY A 56 -10.09 10.16 -7.27
C GLY A 56 -10.01 11.50 -6.54
N GLU A 57 -9.70 12.57 -7.27
CA GLU A 57 -9.62 13.92 -6.70
C GLU A 57 -10.98 14.36 -6.13
N GLY A 58 -11.04 14.60 -4.82
CA GLY A 58 -12.25 15.08 -4.15
C GLY A 58 -13.44 14.11 -4.16
N TRP A 59 -13.21 12.79 -4.26
CA TRP A 59 -14.28 11.78 -4.32
C TRP A 59 -15.19 11.87 -5.56
N SER A 60 -14.78 12.61 -6.60
CA SER A 60 -15.63 12.89 -7.77
C SER A 60 -15.41 11.94 -8.95
N GLU A 61 -14.32 11.18 -8.99
CA GLU A 61 -13.94 10.33 -10.13
C GLU A 61 -13.93 8.84 -9.73
N LEU A 62 -15.08 8.36 -9.28
CA LEU A 62 -15.21 6.97 -8.85
C LEU A 62 -15.37 6.07 -10.09
N ASP A 63 -14.27 5.55 -10.62
CA ASP A 63 -14.28 4.67 -11.80
C ASP A 63 -14.72 3.25 -11.41
N TRP A 64 -15.97 2.93 -11.77
CA TRP A 64 -16.58 1.61 -11.54
C TRP A 64 -15.74 0.47 -12.12
N THR A 65 -14.95 0.74 -13.17
CA THR A 65 -14.07 -0.25 -13.82
C THR A 65 -12.93 -0.68 -12.89
N GLN A 66 -12.27 0.27 -12.22
CA GLN A 66 -11.22 -0.03 -11.25
C GLN A 66 -11.80 -0.73 -10.02
N LEU A 67 -13.01 -0.36 -9.59
CA LEU A 67 -13.66 -0.96 -8.43
C LEU A 67 -13.98 -2.44 -8.67
N VAL A 68 -14.48 -2.80 -9.85
CA VAL A 68 -14.70 -4.19 -10.26
C VAL A 68 -13.38 -4.95 -10.37
N GLY A 69 -12.33 -4.36 -10.94
CA GLY A 69 -11.00 -4.99 -11.05
C GLY A 69 -10.34 -5.28 -9.70
N VAL A 70 -10.39 -4.31 -8.77
CA VAL A 70 -9.90 -4.48 -7.38
C VAL A 70 -10.74 -5.51 -6.63
N GLY A 71 -12.07 -5.49 -6.81
CA GLY A 71 -12.99 -6.47 -6.23
C GLY A 71 -12.70 -7.89 -6.71
N ALA A 72 -12.45 -8.08 -8.00
CA ALA A 72 -12.11 -9.39 -8.57
C ALA A 72 -10.76 -9.91 -8.06
N ALA A 73 -9.72 -9.06 -8.02
CA ALA A 73 -8.41 -9.43 -7.47
C ALA A 73 -8.50 -9.80 -5.98
N GLY A 74 -9.26 -9.03 -5.19
CA GLY A 74 -9.54 -9.33 -3.79
C GLY A 74 -10.30 -10.66 -3.63
N GLY A 75 -11.33 -10.91 -4.45
CA GLY A 75 -12.09 -12.16 -4.44
C GLY A 75 -11.22 -13.38 -4.77
N LEU A 76 -10.32 -13.27 -5.75
CA LEU A 76 -9.38 -14.35 -6.10
C LEU A 76 -8.38 -14.63 -4.97
N PHE A 77 -7.98 -13.59 -4.23
CA PHE A 77 -7.11 -13.74 -3.07
C PHE A 77 -7.78 -14.52 -1.93
N LEU A 78 -9.11 -14.38 -1.74
CA LEU A 78 -9.87 -15.21 -0.79
C LEU A 78 -9.83 -16.71 -1.15
N VAL A 79 -9.72 -17.03 -2.43
CA VAL A 79 -9.62 -18.42 -2.94
C VAL A 79 -8.19 -18.98 -2.77
N LYS A 80 -7.27 -18.25 -2.13
CA LYS A 80 -5.85 -18.60 -1.93
C LYS A 80 -5.06 -18.82 -3.23
N VAL A 81 -5.45 -18.13 -4.30
CA VAL A 81 -4.70 -18.15 -5.56
C VAL A 81 -3.36 -17.43 -5.36
N PRO A 82 -2.24 -17.95 -5.91
CA PRO A 82 -0.94 -17.31 -5.80
C PRO A 82 -1.01 -15.84 -6.24
N MET A 83 -0.41 -14.96 -5.44
CA MET A 83 -0.60 -13.50 -5.52
C MET A 83 -0.34 -12.92 -6.92
N LEU A 84 0.64 -13.47 -7.65
CA LEU A 84 0.93 -13.09 -9.04
C LEU A 84 -0.24 -13.35 -9.99
N LEU A 85 -0.93 -14.48 -9.82
CA LEU A 85 -2.09 -14.86 -10.63
C LEU A 85 -3.31 -14.00 -10.29
N ALA A 86 -3.51 -13.66 -9.02
CA ALA A 86 -4.57 -12.74 -8.60
C ALA A 86 -4.37 -11.33 -9.18
N VAL A 87 -3.13 -10.83 -9.16
CA VAL A 87 -2.79 -9.53 -9.76
C VAL A 87 -2.94 -9.57 -11.28
N ALA A 88 -2.46 -10.63 -11.95
CA ALA A 88 -2.61 -10.78 -13.39
C ALA A 88 -4.08 -10.87 -13.82
N ALA A 89 -4.92 -11.57 -13.07
CA ALA A 89 -6.36 -11.63 -13.31
C ALA A 89 -7.02 -10.26 -13.10
N GLY A 90 -6.65 -9.53 -12.04
CA GLY A 90 -7.12 -8.15 -11.84
C GLY A 90 -6.77 -7.24 -13.02
N ILE A 91 -5.51 -7.28 -13.48
CA ILE A 91 -5.07 -6.53 -14.67
C ILE A 91 -5.88 -6.94 -15.90
N ALA A 92 -6.05 -8.24 -16.15
CA ALA A 92 -6.78 -8.75 -17.30
C ALA A 92 -8.25 -8.34 -17.29
N VAL A 93 -8.92 -8.38 -16.13
CA VAL A 93 -10.32 -7.94 -15.96
C VAL A 93 -10.43 -6.44 -16.22
N THR A 94 -9.59 -5.62 -15.61
CA THR A 94 -9.58 -4.16 -15.84
C THR A 94 -9.31 -3.84 -17.32
N ALA A 95 -8.36 -4.53 -17.95
CA ALA A 95 -8.02 -4.34 -19.35
C ALA A 95 -9.17 -4.76 -20.29
N LEU A 96 -9.82 -5.89 -20.02
CA LEU A 96 -10.96 -6.38 -20.80
C LEU A 96 -12.17 -5.46 -20.70
N ILE A 97 -12.49 -4.94 -19.50
CA ILE A 97 -13.59 -3.99 -19.33
C ILE A 97 -13.26 -2.69 -20.04
N ARG A 98 -12.02 -2.19 -19.90
CA ARG A 98 -11.59 -0.95 -20.56
C ARG A 98 -11.54 -1.05 -22.09
N LEU A 99 -11.21 -2.22 -22.64
CA LEU A 99 -11.25 -2.49 -24.08
C LEU A 99 -12.68 -2.70 -24.60
N GLY A 100 -13.60 -3.22 -23.78
CA GLY A 100 -15.00 -3.37 -24.13
C GLY A 100 -15.83 -2.09 -24.01
N LEU A 101 -15.33 -1.09 -23.28
CA LEU A 101 -15.94 0.25 -23.17
C LEU A 101 -15.31 1.30 -24.11
N ALA A 102 -14.29 0.93 -24.89
CA ALA A 102 -13.63 1.78 -25.90
C ALA A 102 -14.23 1.54 -27.29
#